data_AF-G8QYH8-F1
#
_entry.id   AF-G8QYH8-F1
#
_cell.length_a   1.000
_cell.length_b   1.000
_cell.length_c   1.000
_cell.angle_alpha   90.00
_cell.angle_beta   90.00
_cell.angle_gamma   90.00
#
_symmetry.space_group_name_H-M   'P 1'
#
loop_
_entity.id
_entity.type
_entity.pdbx_description
1 polymer ?
#
loop_
_entity_poly.entity_id
_entity_poly.type
_entity_poly.pdbx_seq_one_letter_code
_entity_poly.pdbx_strand_id
1 'polypeptide(L)'
;MALKRNSESETEVLNESLSGQKAKQLFSKEISSAPKKEKKILTTFSIEPSFKRELEELFSSMGLGWAAGIRFSLKEFSKKHTED
;
A
#
# COMPACT_ATOMS: atom_id res chain seq x y z
N MET A 1 34.94 9.29 3.15
CA MET A 1 35.54 8.44 2.10
C MET A 1 34.48 7.49 1.58
N ALA A 2 34.25 7.47 0.27
CA ALA A 2 33.28 6.56 -0.36
C ALA A 2 33.91 5.17 -0.53
N LEU A 3 33.28 4.14 0.03
CA LEU A 3 33.63 2.75 -0.27
C LEU A 3 32.57 2.14 -1.18
N LYS A 4 32.89 2.28 -2.47
CA LYS A 4 32.65 1.38 -3.62
C LYS A 4 31.77 0.14 -3.35
N ARG A 5 30.68 0.04 -4.13
CA ARG A 5 29.91 -1.20 -4.34
C ARG A 5 30.77 -2.21 -5.11
N ASN A 6 30.87 -3.43 -4.58
CA ASN A 6 31.20 -4.60 -5.39
C ASN A 6 29.90 -5.38 -5.62
N SER A 7 29.50 -5.44 -6.87
CA SER A 7 28.62 -6.48 -7.39
C SER A 7 29.51 -7.66 -7.77
N GLU A 8 29.38 -8.79 -7.09
CA GLU A 8 29.64 -10.09 -7.69
C GLU A 8 28.95 -11.17 -6.85
N SER A 9 28.20 -11.95 -7.60
CA SER A 9 27.40 -13.11 -7.26
C SER A 9 28.27 -14.29 -6.80
N GLU A 10 27.64 -15.16 -6.00
CA GLU A 10 27.97 -16.58 -5.84
C GLU A 10 29.29 -16.95 -5.16
N THR A 11 29.30 -16.97 -3.82
CA THR A 11 29.86 -18.10 -3.04
C THR A 11 29.60 -17.86 -1.57
N GLU A 12 28.58 -18.53 -1.01
CA GLU A 12 28.55 -19.03 0.38
C GLU A 12 27.26 -19.83 0.61
N VAL A 13 27.03 -20.80 -0.27
CA VAL A 13 26.31 -22.01 0.10
C VAL A 13 27.29 -22.79 0.98
N LEU A 14 27.21 -22.68 2.31
CA LEU A 14 27.71 -23.64 3.33
C LEU A 14 27.80 -22.98 4.72
N ASN A 15 26.66 -22.80 5.39
CA ASN A 15 26.42 -22.96 6.85
C ASN A 15 25.16 -22.20 7.28
N GLU A 16 24.00 -22.59 6.76
CA GLU A 16 22.76 -22.21 7.45
C GLU A 16 22.57 -23.13 8.65
N SER A 17 23.03 -22.65 9.82
CA SER A 17 22.69 -23.25 11.11
C SER A 17 21.19 -23.55 11.18
N LEU A 18 20.81 -24.70 11.76
CA LEU A 18 19.40 -25.10 12.00
C LEU A 18 18.56 -23.97 12.65
N SER A 19 19.21 -23.11 13.44
CA SER A 19 18.63 -21.90 14.03
C SER A 19 18.28 -20.82 12.99
N GLY A 20 19.15 -20.58 12.00
CA GLY A 20 18.92 -19.64 10.90
C GLY A 20 17.76 -20.07 10.01
N GLN A 21 17.62 -21.37 9.74
CA GLN A 21 16.49 -21.90 8.96
C GLN A 21 15.16 -21.77 9.73
N LYS A 22 15.15 -22.06 11.04
CA LYS A 22 13.96 -21.88 11.90
C LYS A 22 13.58 -20.40 12.05
N ALA A 23 14.55 -19.50 12.18
CA ALA A 23 14.29 -18.06 12.22
C ALA A 23 13.64 -17.58 10.92
N LYS A 24 14.19 -17.95 9.75
CA LYS A 24 13.60 -17.61 8.45
C LYS A 24 12.17 -18.13 8.30
N GLN A 25 11.83 -19.31 8.83
CA GLN A 25 10.47 -19.86 8.80
C GLN A 25 9.49 -19.12 9.72
N LEU A 26 9.96 -18.61 10.86
CA LEU A 26 9.13 -17.81 11.77
C LEU A 26 8.85 -16.42 11.20
N PHE A 27 9.87 -15.76 10.62
CA PHE A 27 9.72 -14.43 10.01
C PHE A 27 9.04 -14.48 8.63
N SER A 28 9.11 -15.59 7.88
CA SER A 28 8.40 -15.72 6.60
C SER A 28 6.89 -15.85 6.74
N LYS A 29 6.40 -16.33 7.90
CA LYS A 29 4.97 -16.38 8.20
C LYS A 29 4.36 -14.98 8.43
N GLU A 30 5.15 -14.03 8.93
CA GLU A 30 4.75 -12.63 8.96
C GLU A 30 4.82 -11.99 7.56
N ILE A 31 5.73 -12.43 6.69
CA ILE A 31 5.81 -11.97 5.30
C ILE A 31 4.63 -12.49 4.44
N SER A 32 3.93 -13.57 4.81
CA SER A 32 2.67 -13.96 4.17
C SER A 32 1.50 -12.98 4.41
N SER A 33 1.68 -12.00 5.30
CA SER A 33 0.83 -10.79 5.36
C SER A 33 1.32 -9.68 4.43
N ALA A 34 2.16 -10.00 3.43
CA ALA A 34 2.53 -9.09 2.37
C ALA A 34 1.24 -8.41 1.88
N PRO A 35 1.14 -7.07 2.00
CA PRO A 35 -0.08 -6.36 1.67
C PRO A 35 -0.46 -6.78 0.27
N LYS A 36 -1.64 -7.39 0.12
CA LYS A 36 -2.18 -7.79 -1.18
C LYS A 36 -1.91 -6.63 -2.11
N LYS A 37 -1.12 -6.84 -3.17
CA LYS A 37 -0.77 -5.78 -4.12
C LYS A 37 -2.07 -5.29 -4.73
N GLU A 38 -2.66 -4.25 -4.13
CA GLU A 38 -3.86 -3.64 -4.64
C GLU A 38 -3.53 -3.14 -6.05
N LYS A 39 -4.39 -3.47 -7.02
CA LYS A 39 -4.30 -2.91 -8.36
C LYS A 39 -4.61 -1.42 -8.27
N LYS A 40 -3.60 -0.61 -7.99
CA LYS A 40 -3.70 0.85 -7.91
C LYS A 40 -3.94 1.38 -9.33
N ILE A 41 -5.20 1.62 -9.67
CA ILE A 41 -5.58 2.32 -10.89
C ILE A 41 -5.58 3.81 -10.57
N LEU A 42 -4.78 4.58 -11.29
CA LEU A 42 -4.83 6.03 -11.23
C LEU A 42 -5.94 6.51 -12.17
N THR A 43 -6.99 7.09 -11.59
CA THR A 43 -8.13 7.62 -12.33
C THR A 43 -8.17 9.14 -12.19
N THR A 44 -8.34 9.83 -13.31
CA THR A 44 -8.53 11.29 -13.36
C THR A 44 -9.99 11.59 -13.67
N PHE A 45 -10.55 12.62 -13.04
CA PHE A 45 -11.90 13.09 -13.31
C PHE A 45 -11.93 14.62 -13.19
N SER A 46 -12.79 15.25 -13.97
CA SER A 46 -12.96 16.70 -13.98
C SER A 46 -14.07 17.09 -13.01
N ILE A 47 -13.79 18.03 -12.11
CA ILE A 47 -14.77 18.62 -11.20
C ILE A 47 -14.60 20.12 -11.14
N GLU A 48 -15.64 20.79 -10.67
CA GLU A 48 -15.60 22.22 -10.43
C GLU A 48 -14.63 22.57 -9.28
N PRO A 49 -13.87 23.68 -9.38
CA PRO A 49 -12.95 24.09 -8.32
C PRO A 49 -13.61 24.40 -6.98
N SER A 50 -14.85 24.91 -6.98
CA SER A 50 -15.66 25.14 -5.77
C SER A 50 -15.95 23.81 -5.06
N PHE A 51 -16.48 22.86 -5.81
CA PHE A 51 -16.81 21.52 -5.32
C PHE A 51 -15.61 20.77 -4.76
N LYS A 52 -14.42 20.93 -5.37
CA LYS A 52 -13.18 20.37 -4.83
C LYS A 52 -12.90 20.86 -3.41
N ARG A 53 -13.03 22.16 -3.14
CA ARG A 53 -12.74 22.75 -1.83
C ARG A 53 -13.72 22.26 -0.77
N GLU A 54 -15.01 22.22 -1.11
CA GLU A 54 -16.06 21.72 -0.21
C GLU A 54 -15.79 20.26 0.20
N LEU A 55 -15.41 19.42 -0.75
CA LEU A 55 -15.02 18.04 -0.47
C LEU A 55 -13.74 17.95 0.37
N GLU A 56 -12.72 18.76 0.09
CA GLU A 56 -11.49 18.81 0.88
C GLU A 56 -11.76 19.19 2.34
N GLU A 57 -12.62 20.16 2.58
CA GLU A 57 -13.05 20.58 3.92
C GLU A 57 -13.86 19.49 4.63
N LEU A 58 -14.83 18.88 3.93
CA LEU A 58 -15.62 17.78 4.45
C LEU A 58 -14.75 16.58 4.85
N PHE A 59 -13.83 16.16 3.98
CA PHE A 59 -12.94 15.03 4.29
C PHE A 59 -11.99 15.37 5.44
N SER A 60 -11.49 16.60 5.51
CA SER A 60 -10.66 17.06 6.61
C SER A 60 -11.39 17.03 7.94
N SER A 61 -12.68 17.40 7.97
CA SER A 61 -13.52 17.32 9.18
C SER A 61 -13.67 15.89 9.71
N MET A 62 -13.56 14.89 8.83
CA MET A 62 -13.59 13.46 9.17
C MET A 62 -12.20 12.87 9.45
N GLY A 63 -11.14 13.67 9.38
CA GLY A 63 -9.76 13.19 9.50
C GLY A 63 -9.26 12.39 8.30
N LEU A 64 -9.91 12.52 7.14
CA LEU A 64 -9.55 11.83 5.89
C LEU A 64 -8.79 12.78 4.95
N GLY A 65 -7.69 12.30 4.37
CA GLY A 65 -7.03 13.00 3.26
C GLY A 65 -7.82 12.88 1.96
N TRP A 66 -7.57 13.76 0.97
CA TRP A 66 -8.28 13.81 -0.31
C TRP A 66 -8.50 12.45 -0.98
N ALA A 67 -7.42 11.69 -1.19
CA ALA A 67 -7.51 10.38 -1.83
C ALA A 67 -8.30 9.34 -1.01
N ALA A 68 -8.25 9.42 0.32
CA ALA A 68 -8.99 8.54 1.20
C ALA A 68 -10.48 8.89 1.20
N GLY A 69 -10.81 10.19 1.24
CA GLY A 69 -12.18 10.70 1.14
C GLY A 69 -12.88 10.27 -0.15
N ILE A 70 -12.23 10.46 -1.30
CA ILE A 70 -12.77 10.03 -2.60
C ILE A 70 -13.04 8.51 -2.62
N ARG A 71 -12.11 7.69 -2.14
CA ARG A 71 -12.29 6.23 -2.08
C ARG A 71 -13.43 5.83 -1.15
N PHE A 72 -13.54 6.50 -0.01
CA PHE A 72 -14.62 6.27 0.94
C PHE A 72 -15.98 6.59 0.31
N SER A 73 -16.13 7.78 -0.26
CA SER A 73 -17.37 8.20 -0.93
C SER A 73 -17.77 7.27 -2.08
N LEU A 74 -16.82 6.86 -2.92
CA LEU A 74 -17.10 5.92 -4.02
C LEU A 74 -17.53 4.54 -3.50
N LYS A 75 -16.90 4.05 -2.42
CA LYS A 75 -17.27 2.78 -1.80
C LYS A 75 -18.67 2.84 -1.21
N GLU A 76 -19.00 3.91 -0.49
CA GLU A 76 -20.33 4.11 0.10
C GLU A 76 -21.41 4.31 -0.98
N PHE A 77 -21.10 5.04 -2.05
CA PHE A 77 -21.98 5.17 -3.21
C PHE A 77 -22.26 3.82 -3.87
N SER A 78 -21.21 3.04 -4.16
CA SER A 78 -21.39 1.70 -4.74
C SER A 78 -22.24 0.81 -3.84
N LYS A 79 -21.97 0.73 -2.54
CA LYS A 79 -22.79 -0.07 -1.61
C LYS A 79 -24.28 0.27 -1.68
N LYS A 80 -24.63 1.57 -1.77
CA LYS A 80 -26.03 2.04 -1.81
C LYS A 80 -26.74 1.75 -3.13
N HIS A 81 -26.00 1.62 -4.24
CA HIS A 81 -26.56 1.53 -5.60
C HIS A 81 -26.20 0.24 -6.34
N THR A 82 -25.64 -0.76 -5.64
CA THR A 82 -25.35 -2.09 -6.21
C THR A 82 -26.39 -3.14 -5.76
N GLU A 83 -27.32 -2.79 -4.88
CA GLU A 83 -28.42 -3.66 -4.43
C GLU A 83 -29.73 -3.49 -5.25
N ASP A 84 -29.68 -2.70 -6.34
CA ASP A 84 -30.68 -2.69 -7.43
C ASP A 84 -30.12 -3.45 -8.65
#